data_AF-A0A1E9VQQ6-F1
#
_entry.id   AF-A0A1E9VQQ6-F1
#
_cell.length_a   1.000
_cell.length_b   1.000
_cell.length_c   1.000
_cell.angle_alpha   90.00
_cell.angle_beta   90.00
_cell.angle_gamma   90.00
#
_symmetry.space_group_name_H-M   'P 1'
#
loop_
_entity.id
_entity.type
_entity.pdbx_description
1 polymer ?
#
loop_
_entity_poly.entity_id
_entity_poly.type
_entity_poly.pdbx_seq_one_letter_code
_entity_poly.pdbx_strand_id
1 'polypeptide(L)'
;MNKSTNQFNHLKVLSIKTYDKLQSGFVLLVVLVVLLFISGLTALMMSQNSVDVRSVLYHQNQYKLFIAADKAVMNLWQLSPKHLVHMAQTDTWLASLLSDKNDLTKIYTAQSCNDWQTFSISTLDDPPIQCHHTAPIVSWQATYIEPIGANHYLNTLLQNTLSKKSAHDIQNPDQQAVNDDTAHYEIFHLRLYAIAAQNSQDIIQCQEPLYQTRITTCLNDHGIIHKISVAEWLIWRQKIQKTDSSAEAANAIRIMPLRTYDIRSMRE
;
A
#
# COMPACT_ATOMS: atom_id res chain seq x y z
N MET A 1 14.01 35.33 -102.46
CA MET A 1 14.91 34.41 -101.71
C MET A 1 14.13 33.15 -101.40
N ASN A 2 14.60 32.02 -101.93
CA ASN A 2 13.92 30.73 -101.94
C ASN A 2 14.71 29.73 -101.08
N LYS A 3 13.99 28.72 -100.61
CA LYS A 3 14.26 27.73 -99.54
C LYS A 3 15.56 26.89 -99.60
N SER A 4 15.91 26.35 -98.41
CA SER A 4 16.43 24.98 -98.15
C SER A 4 17.92 24.75 -98.46
N THR A 5 18.73 23.98 -97.70
CA THR A 5 18.44 22.76 -96.93
C THR A 5 19.54 22.49 -95.90
N ASN A 6 19.15 21.99 -94.72
CA ASN A 6 20.00 21.60 -93.61
C ASN A 6 20.89 20.39 -93.94
N GLN A 7 22.18 20.52 -93.62
CA GLN A 7 23.10 19.40 -93.48
C GLN A 7 22.84 18.66 -92.16
N PHE A 8 22.92 17.33 -92.29
CA PHE A 8 23.08 16.33 -91.25
C PHE A 8 23.91 16.78 -90.05
N ASN A 9 23.46 16.45 -88.83
CA ASN A 9 24.37 15.99 -87.78
C ASN A 9 23.62 15.20 -86.68
N HIS A 10 24.04 13.94 -86.55
CA HIS A 10 24.17 13.14 -85.34
C HIS A 10 23.02 13.11 -84.31
N LEU A 11 22.14 12.12 -84.45
CA LEU A 11 21.55 11.46 -83.29
C LEU A 11 22.22 10.10 -83.09
N LYS A 12 23.06 10.07 -82.07
CA LYS A 12 23.74 8.89 -81.54
C LYS A 12 22.66 7.90 -81.10
N VAL A 13 22.48 6.83 -81.85
CA VAL A 13 21.63 5.69 -81.46
C VAL A 13 22.28 5.06 -80.24
N LEU A 14 21.79 5.41 -79.05
CA LEU A 14 22.03 4.66 -77.83
C LEU A 14 21.28 3.34 -77.98
N SER A 15 22.03 2.30 -78.35
CA SER A 15 21.59 0.92 -78.27
C SER A 15 21.14 0.62 -76.85
N ILE A 16 19.82 0.55 -76.65
CA ILE A 16 19.22 0.02 -75.43
C ILE A 16 19.50 -1.48 -75.47
N LYS A 17 20.57 -1.90 -74.78
CA LYS A 17 20.80 -3.31 -74.47
C LYS A 17 19.60 -3.81 -73.68
N THR A 18 18.78 -4.64 -74.30
CA THR A 18 17.80 -5.50 -73.65
C THR A 18 18.54 -6.52 -72.80
N TYR A 19 18.84 -6.15 -71.55
CA TYR A 19 19.27 -7.09 -70.52
C TYR A 19 18.03 -7.70 -69.85
N ASP A 20 17.92 -9.02 -69.99
CA ASP A 20 17.19 -9.99 -69.16
C ASP A 20 15.91 -9.55 -68.43
N LYS A 21 14.79 -9.70 -69.13
CA LYS A 21 13.43 -9.73 -68.55
C LYS A 21 13.26 -10.77 -67.42
N LEU A 22 14.13 -11.79 -67.36
CA LEU A 22 14.17 -12.81 -66.31
C LEU A 22 14.88 -12.34 -65.02
N GLN A 23 15.86 -11.43 -65.11
CA GLN A 23 16.54 -10.89 -63.92
C GLN A 23 15.71 -9.82 -63.20
N SER A 24 14.92 -9.03 -63.93
CA SER A 24 14.10 -7.95 -63.34
C SER A 24 13.04 -8.46 -62.35
N GLY A 25 12.39 -9.61 -62.65
CA GLY A 25 11.42 -10.22 -61.74
C GLY A 25 12.05 -10.80 -60.47
N PHE A 26 13.25 -11.36 -60.60
CA PHE A 26 14.00 -11.90 -59.46
C PHE A 26 14.48 -10.79 -58.52
N VAL A 27 15.01 -9.68 -59.07
CA VAL A 27 15.42 -8.51 -58.28
C VAL A 27 14.22 -7.90 -57.53
N LEU A 28 13.06 -7.80 -58.18
CA LEU A 28 11.84 -7.31 -57.52
C LEU A 28 11.42 -8.21 -56.35
N LEU A 29 11.49 -9.53 -56.53
CA LEU A 29 11.15 -10.50 -55.49
C LEU A 29 12.12 -10.42 -54.30
N VAL A 30 13.42 -10.29 -54.56
CA VAL A 30 14.44 -10.12 -53.50
C VAL A 30 14.20 -8.83 -52.73
N VAL A 31 13.93 -7.72 -53.42
CA VAL A 31 13.61 -6.44 -52.76
C VAL A 31 12.35 -6.55 -51.91
N LEU A 32 11.31 -7.24 -52.39
CA LEU A 32 10.07 -7.45 -51.63
C LEU A 32 10.31 -8.29 -50.38
N VAL A 33 11.11 -9.36 -50.48
CA VAL A 33 11.50 -10.19 -49.33
C VAL A 33 12.29 -9.37 -48.30
N VAL A 34 13.26 -8.56 -48.74
CA VAL A 34 14.04 -7.69 -47.85
C VAL A 34 13.15 -6.66 -47.17
N LEU A 35 12.21 -6.03 -47.90
CA LEU A 35 11.24 -5.09 -47.31
C LEU A 35 10.33 -5.78 -46.30
N LEU A 36 9.86 -7.00 -46.59
CA LEU A 36 9.08 -7.80 -45.64
C LEU A 36 9.88 -8.12 -44.38
N PHE A 37 11.14 -8.53 -44.50
CA PHE A 37 12.02 -8.78 -43.35
C PHE A 37 12.25 -7.52 -42.49
N ILE A 38 12.52 -6.37 -43.12
CA ILE A 38 12.69 -5.10 -42.41
C ILE A 38 11.38 -4.68 -41.72
N SER A 39 10.22 -4.87 -42.37
CA SER A 39 8.92 -4.55 -41.77
C SER A 39 8.56 -5.47 -40.60
N GLY A 40 8.89 -6.77 -40.70
CA GLY A 40 8.71 -7.73 -39.62
C GLY A 40 9.60 -7.40 -38.42
N LEU A 41 10.89 -7.09 -38.66
CA LEU A 41 11.82 -6.71 -37.60
C LEU A 41 11.43 -5.40 -36.90
N THR A 42 10.96 -4.40 -37.65
CA THR A 42 10.50 -3.12 -37.06
C THR A 42 9.21 -3.30 -36.25
N ALA A 43 8.26 -4.11 -36.71
CA ALA A 43 7.06 -4.44 -35.94
C ALA A 43 7.41 -5.17 -34.63
N LEU A 44 8.38 -6.09 -34.66
CA LEU A 44 8.84 -6.83 -33.49
C LEU A 44 9.55 -5.92 -32.48
N MET A 45 10.43 -5.02 -32.95
CA MET A 45 11.09 -4.01 -32.11
C MET A 45 10.10 -3.03 -31.49
N MET A 46 9.10 -2.58 -32.24
CA MET A 46 8.02 -1.73 -31.70
C MET A 46 7.18 -2.48 -30.66
N SER A 47 6.91 -3.77 -30.88
CA SER A 47 6.21 -4.60 -29.91
C SER A 47 7.02 -4.79 -28.62
N GLN A 48 8.33 -5.04 -28.73
CA GLN A 48 9.23 -5.17 -27.57
C GLN A 48 9.29 -3.86 -26.79
N ASN A 49 9.53 -2.74 -27.45
CA ASN A 49 9.54 -1.42 -26.80
C ASN A 49 8.20 -1.10 -26.13
N SER A 50 7.07 -1.49 -26.73
CA SER A 50 5.75 -1.29 -26.13
C SER A 50 5.57 -2.13 -24.86
N VAL A 51 6.05 -3.38 -24.86
CA VAL A 51 6.02 -4.26 -23.69
C VAL A 51 6.94 -3.73 -22.59
N ASP A 52 8.15 -3.30 -22.93
CA ASP A 52 9.11 -2.75 -21.98
C ASP A 52 8.60 -1.46 -21.33
N VAL A 53 8.02 -0.53 -22.11
CA VAL A 53 7.41 0.69 -21.58
C VAL A 53 6.23 0.38 -20.67
N ARG A 54 5.36 -0.57 -21.05
CA ARG A 54 4.24 -1.01 -20.20
C ARG A 54 4.73 -1.63 -18.89
N SER A 55 5.77 -2.46 -18.95
CA SER A 55 6.41 -3.07 -17.78
C SER A 55 6.98 -2.01 -16.83
N VAL A 56 7.72 -1.03 -17.35
CA VAL A 56 8.28 0.08 -16.56
C VAL A 56 7.17 0.89 -15.90
N LEU A 57 6.12 1.25 -16.63
CA LEU A 57 4.98 1.99 -16.09
C LEU A 57 4.23 1.19 -15.02
N TYR A 58 4.05 -0.11 -15.23
CA TYR A 58 3.44 -1.01 -14.27
C TYR A 58 4.24 -1.07 -12.96
N HIS A 59 5.55 -1.33 -13.04
CA HIS A 59 6.43 -1.36 -11.87
C HIS A 59 6.52 -0.01 -11.17
N GLN A 60 6.54 1.09 -11.92
CA GLN A 60 6.51 2.43 -11.33
C GLN A 60 5.20 2.70 -10.57
N ASN A 61 4.07 2.26 -11.10
CA ASN A 61 2.78 2.40 -10.44
C ASN A 61 2.69 1.52 -9.19
N GLN A 62 3.19 0.27 -9.26
CA GLN A 62 3.30 -0.58 -8.08
C GLN A 62 4.16 0.09 -7.00
N TYR A 63 5.33 0.61 -7.34
CA TYR A 63 6.22 1.27 -6.38
C TYR A 63 5.55 2.47 -5.69
N LYS A 64 4.74 3.25 -6.41
CA LYS A 64 3.95 4.34 -5.83
C LYS A 64 2.92 3.84 -4.82
N LEU A 65 2.23 2.73 -5.11
CA LEU A 65 1.28 2.13 -4.19
C LEU A 65 1.96 1.60 -2.91
N PHE A 66 3.14 1.00 -3.05
CA PHE A 66 3.98 0.60 -1.91
C PHE A 66 4.32 1.80 -1.01
N ILE A 67 4.85 2.87 -1.58
CA ILE A 67 5.18 4.08 -0.81
C ILE A 67 3.94 4.65 -0.10
N ALA A 68 2.78 4.67 -0.79
CA ALA A 68 1.55 5.21 -0.22
C ALA A 68 1.05 4.41 0.99
N ALA A 69 1.00 3.08 0.88
CA ALA A 69 0.60 2.22 1.99
C ALA A 69 1.61 2.30 3.15
N ASP A 70 2.91 2.27 2.84
CA ASP A 70 3.95 2.31 3.87
C ASP A 70 4.02 3.66 4.60
N LYS A 71 3.72 4.78 3.93
CA LYS A 71 3.61 6.10 4.59
C LYS A 71 2.57 6.12 5.70
N ALA A 72 1.41 5.50 5.47
CA ALA A 72 0.37 5.40 6.48
C ALA A 72 0.87 4.62 7.71
N VAL A 73 1.51 3.47 7.46
CA VAL A 73 2.14 2.66 8.51
C VAL A 73 3.23 3.46 9.20
N MET A 74 4.10 4.20 8.50
CA MET A 74 5.15 4.98 9.14
C MET A 74 4.58 6.06 10.09
N ASN A 75 3.57 6.81 9.64
CA ASN A 75 3.03 7.96 10.37
C ASN A 75 2.11 7.58 11.53
N LEU A 76 1.38 6.47 11.41
CA LEU A 76 0.57 5.94 12.50
C LEU A 76 1.37 5.02 13.41
N TRP A 77 2.26 4.21 12.83
CA TRP A 77 2.73 2.97 13.43
C TRP A 77 4.19 2.95 13.86
N GLN A 78 5.10 3.37 12.98
CA GLN A 78 6.54 3.24 13.20
C GLN A 78 7.15 4.39 14.00
N LEU A 79 6.35 5.08 14.81
CA LEU A 79 6.83 6.07 15.76
C LEU A 79 7.63 5.37 16.88
N SER A 80 8.59 6.10 17.45
CA SER A 80 9.39 5.53 18.55
C SER A 80 8.50 5.11 19.73
N PRO A 81 8.83 4.04 20.48
CA PRO A 81 8.02 3.58 21.60
C PRO A 81 7.76 4.67 22.66
N LYS A 82 8.74 5.56 22.89
CA LYS A 82 8.57 6.72 23.80
C LYS A 82 7.50 7.68 23.30
N HIS A 83 7.49 7.96 22.00
CA HIS A 83 6.48 8.84 21.37
C HIS A 83 5.10 8.18 21.42
N LEU A 84 5.00 6.88 21.10
CA LEU A 84 3.73 6.15 21.20
C LEU A 84 3.17 6.16 22.63
N VAL A 85 4.03 5.95 23.64
CA VAL A 85 3.59 6.01 25.05
C VAL A 85 3.10 7.42 25.40
N HIS A 86 3.82 8.47 24.98
CA HIS A 86 3.38 9.85 25.17
C HIS A 86 2.03 10.12 24.48
N MET A 87 1.81 9.63 23.26
CA MET A 87 0.54 9.74 22.55
C MET A 87 -0.58 8.98 23.25
N ALA A 88 -0.31 7.81 23.81
CA ALA A 88 -1.30 7.06 24.60
C ALA A 88 -1.69 7.76 25.92
N GLN A 89 -0.90 8.72 26.38
CA GLN A 89 -1.11 9.46 27.63
C GLN A 89 -1.64 10.88 27.43
N THR A 90 -1.45 11.45 26.24
CA THR A 90 -1.93 12.79 25.87
C THR A 90 -3.19 12.67 25.02
N ASP A 91 -4.08 13.68 25.02
CA ASP A 91 -5.37 13.68 24.29
C ASP A 91 -5.20 13.62 22.75
N THR A 92 -4.66 12.50 22.28
CA THR A 92 -4.42 12.16 20.89
C THR A 92 -5.32 10.99 20.50
N TRP A 93 -5.28 10.62 19.22
CA TRP A 93 -6.04 9.50 18.70
C TRP A 93 -5.74 8.17 19.42
N LEU A 94 -4.49 7.93 19.85
CA LEU A 94 -4.09 6.68 20.49
C LEU A 94 -4.62 6.61 21.92
N ALA A 95 -4.60 7.72 22.66
CA ALA A 95 -5.23 7.79 23.98
C ALA A 95 -6.74 7.60 23.89
N SER A 96 -7.38 8.20 22.88
CA SER A 96 -8.80 7.97 22.61
C SER A 96 -9.07 6.49 22.37
N LEU A 97 -8.30 5.84 21.48
CA LEU A 97 -8.43 4.41 21.16
C LEU A 97 -8.30 3.51 22.40
N LEU A 98 -7.37 3.83 23.30
CA LEU A 98 -7.08 3.07 24.52
C LEU A 98 -7.92 3.51 25.75
N SER A 99 -8.91 4.37 25.53
CA SER A 99 -9.81 4.83 26.60
C SER A 99 -10.71 3.70 27.09
N ASP A 100 -10.98 3.66 28.40
CA ASP A 100 -11.91 2.69 29.00
C ASP A 100 -13.35 2.79 28.47
N LYS A 101 -13.68 3.91 27.81
CA LYS A 101 -15.00 4.16 27.23
C LYS A 101 -15.18 3.61 25.82
N ASN A 102 -14.11 3.12 25.20
CA ASN A 102 -14.13 2.66 23.82
C ASN A 102 -14.51 1.19 23.72
N ASP A 103 -15.37 0.91 22.75
CA ASP A 103 -15.76 -0.45 22.41
C ASP A 103 -14.71 -1.08 21.49
N LEU A 104 -13.82 -1.88 22.09
CA LEU A 104 -12.78 -2.63 21.38
C LEU A 104 -13.33 -3.74 20.47
N THR A 105 -14.66 -3.90 20.36
CA THR A 105 -15.26 -4.75 19.31
C THR A 105 -15.41 -4.01 17.98
N LYS A 106 -15.27 -2.68 17.97
CA LYS A 106 -15.40 -1.86 16.77
C LYS A 106 -14.11 -1.75 15.98
N ILE A 107 -14.27 -1.58 14.67
CA ILE A 107 -13.18 -1.19 13.78
C ILE A 107 -13.10 0.33 13.73
N TYR A 108 -11.88 0.83 13.89
CA TYR A 108 -11.58 2.25 13.79
C TYR A 108 -11.00 2.54 12.41
N THR A 109 -11.42 3.61 11.77
CA THR A 109 -10.89 4.04 10.48
C THR A 109 -9.97 5.23 10.67
N ALA A 110 -8.82 5.22 10.01
CA ALA A 110 -7.95 6.37 9.88
C ALA A 110 -8.07 6.92 8.47
N GLN A 111 -8.29 8.23 8.35
CA GLN A 111 -8.52 8.89 7.07
C GLN A 111 -7.61 10.11 6.94
N SER A 112 -7.05 10.30 5.75
CA SER A 112 -6.14 11.41 5.42
C SER A 112 -6.46 11.94 4.02
N CYS A 113 -6.41 13.27 3.87
CA CYS A 113 -6.58 13.93 2.58
C CYS A 113 -5.27 14.51 2.00
N ASN A 114 -4.14 14.32 2.69
CA ASN A 114 -2.86 14.97 2.37
C ASN A 114 -1.66 14.02 2.50
N ASP A 115 -1.77 12.82 1.92
CA ASP A 115 -0.70 11.80 1.93
C ASP A 115 -0.18 11.46 3.34
N TRP A 116 -1.09 11.33 4.30
CA TRP A 116 -0.80 11.02 5.70
C TRP A 116 0.01 12.09 6.45
N GLN A 117 0.15 13.30 5.93
CA GLN A 117 0.74 14.41 6.69
C GLN A 117 -0.11 14.77 7.91
N THR A 118 -1.44 14.74 7.75
CA THR A 118 -2.40 14.77 8.84
C THR A 118 -3.45 13.69 8.63
N PHE A 119 -4.07 13.24 9.71
CA PHE A 119 -5.15 12.26 9.66
C PHE A 119 -6.05 12.41 10.87
N SER A 120 -7.23 11.82 10.79
CA SER A 120 -8.14 11.65 11.93
C SER A 120 -8.55 10.20 12.05
N ILE A 121 -8.86 9.80 13.28
CA ILE A 121 -9.42 8.49 13.60
C ILE A 121 -10.91 8.66 13.91
N SER A 122 -11.73 7.81 13.30
CA SER A 122 -13.16 7.68 13.56
C SER A 122 -13.52 6.20 13.69
N THR A 123 -14.76 5.89 14.02
CA THR A 123 -15.29 4.53 13.91
C THR A 123 -15.81 4.29 12.49
N LEU A 124 -15.92 3.03 12.08
CA LEU A 124 -16.50 2.67 10.78
C LEU A 124 -17.95 3.14 10.60
N ASP A 125 -18.67 3.34 11.73
CA ASP A 125 -20.05 3.83 11.73
C ASP A 125 -20.14 5.34 11.45
N ASP A 126 -19.02 6.07 11.53
CA ASP A 126 -18.97 7.50 11.27
C ASP A 126 -18.92 7.79 9.77
N PRO A 127 -19.57 8.87 9.29
CA PRO A 127 -19.53 9.23 7.88
C PRO A 127 -18.09 9.49 7.42
N PRO A 128 -17.71 9.03 6.21
CA PRO A 128 -16.38 9.23 5.68
C PRO A 128 -16.08 10.72 5.46
N ILE A 129 -14.82 11.10 5.69
CA ILE A 129 -14.31 12.43 5.38
C ILE A 129 -14.36 12.61 3.87
N GLN A 130 -15.05 13.66 3.43
CA GLN A 130 -15.09 14.05 2.03
C GLN A 130 -13.77 14.72 1.63
N CYS A 131 -12.76 13.91 1.32
CA CYS A 131 -11.53 14.42 0.73
C CYS A 131 -11.79 14.92 -0.70
N HIS A 132 -11.74 16.23 -0.90
CA HIS A 132 -11.73 16.81 -2.24
C HIS A 132 -10.35 16.58 -2.86
N HIS A 133 -10.18 15.45 -3.54
CA HIS A 133 -8.95 15.13 -4.23
C HIS A 133 -8.75 16.08 -5.42
N THR A 134 -7.96 17.15 -5.24
CA THR A 134 -7.58 18.06 -6.32
C THR A 134 -6.53 17.40 -7.23
N ALA A 135 -7.00 16.60 -8.19
CA ALA A 135 -6.28 16.08 -9.38
C ALA A 135 -5.00 15.23 -9.14
N PRO A 136 -4.63 14.42 -10.16
CA PRO A 136 -4.79 12.98 -10.10
C PRO A 136 -3.86 12.35 -9.05
N ILE A 137 -4.35 12.15 -7.84
CA ILE A 137 -3.69 11.23 -6.93
C ILE A 137 -3.87 9.85 -7.56
N VAL A 138 -2.77 9.27 -8.04
CA VAL A 138 -2.73 7.99 -8.78
C VAL A 138 -3.25 6.83 -7.93
N SER A 139 -3.40 7.04 -6.61
CA SER A 139 -3.86 6.04 -5.67
C SER A 139 -4.91 6.56 -4.67
N TRP A 140 -6.03 5.85 -4.56
CA TRP A 140 -6.91 5.89 -3.40
C TRP A 140 -6.19 5.28 -2.19
N GLN A 141 -6.43 5.83 -1.01
CA GLN A 141 -5.78 5.40 0.24
C GLN A 141 -6.84 5.26 1.33
N ALA A 142 -6.74 4.19 2.12
CA ALA A 142 -7.57 4.00 3.31
C ALA A 142 -6.80 3.23 4.37
N THR A 143 -7.13 3.50 5.63
CA THR A 143 -6.51 2.78 6.74
C THR A 143 -7.56 2.46 7.80
N TYR A 144 -7.43 1.30 8.44
CA TYR A 144 -8.25 0.95 9.59
C TYR A 144 -7.44 0.17 10.63
N ILE A 145 -7.90 0.25 11.86
CA ILE A 145 -7.34 -0.37 13.03
C ILE A 145 -8.38 -1.36 13.57
N GLU A 146 -7.98 -2.62 13.60
CA GLU A 146 -8.75 -3.74 14.12
C GLU A 146 -8.18 -4.14 15.48
N PRO A 147 -8.96 -4.07 16.56
CA PRO A 147 -8.60 -4.69 17.83
C PRO A 147 -8.71 -6.22 17.70
N ILE A 148 -7.62 -6.91 18.03
CA ILE A 148 -7.57 -8.37 18.04
C ILE A 148 -8.09 -8.88 19.38
N GLY A 149 -9.06 -9.78 19.32
CA GLY A 149 -9.77 -10.28 20.49
C GLY A 149 -8.86 -10.86 21.59
N ALA A 150 -9.32 -10.75 22.84
CA ALA A 150 -8.58 -11.18 24.04
C ALA A 150 -8.17 -12.66 24.03
N ASN A 151 -8.88 -13.50 23.27
CA ASN A 151 -8.59 -14.93 23.12
C ASN A 151 -7.39 -15.25 22.20
N HIS A 152 -6.79 -14.24 21.56
CA HIS A 152 -5.63 -14.45 20.70
C HIS A 152 -4.42 -14.93 21.50
N TYR A 153 -3.66 -15.89 20.95
CA TYR A 153 -2.52 -16.53 21.64
C TYR A 153 -1.54 -15.53 22.29
N LEU A 154 -1.18 -14.45 21.57
CA LEU A 154 -0.27 -13.43 22.10
C LEU A 154 -0.84 -12.68 23.31
N ASN A 155 -2.15 -12.45 23.36
CA ASN A 155 -2.81 -11.83 24.51
C ASN A 155 -2.74 -12.76 25.72
N THR A 156 -3.11 -14.04 25.53
CA THR A 156 -3.05 -15.05 26.60
C THR A 156 -1.62 -15.27 27.11
N LEU A 157 -0.64 -15.34 26.21
CA LEU A 157 0.77 -15.50 26.56
C LEU A 157 1.28 -14.32 27.39
N LEU A 158 0.98 -13.09 26.97
CA LEU A 158 1.39 -11.89 27.69
C LEU A 158 0.69 -11.80 29.05
N GLN A 159 -0.62 -12.08 29.11
CA GLN A 159 -1.37 -12.11 30.37
C GLN A 159 -0.72 -13.06 31.37
N ASN A 160 -0.44 -14.30 30.95
CA ASN A 160 0.22 -15.30 31.80
C ASN A 160 1.62 -14.86 32.26
N THR A 161 2.37 -14.20 31.38
CA THR A 161 3.72 -13.71 31.69
C THR A 161 3.69 -12.59 32.73
N LEU A 162 2.78 -11.64 32.57
CA LEU A 162 2.60 -10.52 33.50
C LEU A 162 2.08 -10.99 34.86
N SER A 163 1.14 -11.94 34.89
CA SER A 163 0.65 -12.55 36.14
C SER A 163 1.75 -13.30 36.90
N LYS A 164 2.61 -14.06 36.20
CA LYS A 164 3.76 -14.74 36.84
C LYS A 164 4.78 -13.76 37.41
N LYS A 165 5.06 -12.66 36.68
CA LYS A 165 5.98 -11.62 37.15
C LYS A 165 5.46 -10.96 38.42
N SER A 166 4.18 -10.62 38.45
CA SER A 166 3.52 -10.09 39.66
C SER A 166 3.65 -11.05 40.85
N ALA A 167 3.53 -12.36 40.64
CA ALA A 167 3.65 -13.35 41.70
C ALA A 167 5.09 -13.52 42.23
N HIS A 168 6.12 -13.30 41.40
CA HIS A 168 7.52 -13.34 41.84
C HIS A 168 7.96 -12.08 42.59
N ASP A 169 7.47 -10.91 42.19
CA ASP A 169 7.78 -9.65 42.89
C ASP A 169 7.21 -9.63 44.34
N ILE A 170 6.16 -10.42 44.61
CA ILE A 170 5.56 -10.60 45.96
C ILE A 170 6.39 -11.54 46.87
N GLN A 171 7.29 -12.36 46.33
CA GLN A 171 8.08 -13.32 47.12
C GLN A 171 9.32 -12.73 47.81
N ASN A 172 9.51 -11.41 47.78
CA ASN A 172 10.54 -10.74 48.57
C ASN A 172 10.05 -10.57 50.02
N PRO A 173 10.64 -11.26 51.02
CA PRO A 173 10.01 -11.49 52.33
C PRO A 173 9.99 -10.28 53.28
N ASP A 174 10.52 -9.12 52.89
CA ASP A 174 10.58 -7.94 53.77
C ASP A 174 9.34 -7.02 53.70
N GLN A 175 8.33 -7.36 52.89
CA GLN A 175 7.08 -6.60 52.79
C GLN A 175 5.86 -7.50 52.96
N GLN A 176 5.75 -8.11 54.13
CA GLN A 176 4.56 -8.87 54.53
C GLN A 176 3.65 -8.00 55.40
N ALA A 177 2.93 -7.07 54.77
CA ALA A 177 1.61 -6.57 55.19
C ALA A 177 1.16 -5.46 54.23
N VAL A 178 -0.13 -5.48 53.89
CA VAL A 178 -0.91 -4.48 53.14
C VAL A 178 -1.11 -4.82 51.66
N ASN A 179 -2.31 -5.37 51.44
CA ASN A 179 -3.08 -5.50 50.21
C ASN A 179 -2.67 -6.53 49.16
N ASP A 180 -3.68 -7.33 48.80
CA ASP A 180 -3.81 -8.18 47.62
C ASP A 180 -3.81 -7.33 46.32
N ASP A 181 -2.83 -6.44 46.17
CA ASP A 181 -2.63 -5.62 44.97
C ASP A 181 -1.99 -6.50 43.89
N THR A 182 -2.73 -7.50 43.43
CA THR A 182 -2.43 -8.15 42.16
C THR A 182 -2.53 -7.07 41.08
N ALA A 183 -1.38 -6.71 40.49
CA ALA A 183 -1.35 -5.72 39.43
C ALA A 183 -2.22 -6.23 38.27
N HIS A 184 -3.38 -5.60 38.06
CA HIS A 184 -4.27 -5.95 36.97
C HIS A 184 -3.71 -5.32 35.70
N TYR A 185 -3.34 -6.14 34.73
CA TYR A 185 -2.90 -5.67 33.43
C TYR A 185 -4.04 -5.77 32.44
N GLU A 186 -4.24 -4.68 31.71
CA GLU A 186 -5.08 -4.66 30.54
C GLU A 186 -4.20 -4.72 29.30
N ILE A 187 -4.56 -5.61 28.37
CA ILE A 187 -3.79 -5.88 27.17
C ILE A 187 -4.64 -5.53 25.95
N PHE A 188 -4.06 -4.75 25.05
CA PHE A 188 -4.64 -4.42 23.76
C PHE A 188 -3.71 -4.95 22.67
N HIS A 189 -4.24 -5.83 21.83
CA HIS A 189 -3.58 -6.21 20.58
C HIS A 189 -4.27 -5.48 19.45
N LEU A 190 -3.56 -4.59 18.78
CA LEU A 190 -4.10 -3.78 17.70
C LEU A 190 -3.43 -4.19 16.39
N ARG A 191 -4.20 -4.19 15.31
CA ARG A 191 -3.70 -4.42 13.96
C ARG A 191 -4.14 -3.29 13.03
N LEU A 192 -3.17 -2.59 12.45
CA LEU A 192 -3.38 -1.56 11.44
C LEU A 192 -3.29 -2.19 10.05
N TYR A 193 -4.22 -1.84 9.18
CA TYR A 193 -4.16 -2.12 7.75
C TYR A 193 -4.12 -0.81 7.00
N ALA A 194 -3.05 -0.58 6.25
CA ALA A 194 -2.87 0.54 5.35
C ALA A 194 -3.05 0.06 3.91
N ILE A 195 -3.99 0.66 3.20
CA ILE A 195 -4.36 0.27 1.85
C ILE A 195 -4.05 1.43 0.91
N ALA A 196 -3.37 1.11 -0.19
CA ALA A 196 -3.24 1.98 -1.34
C ALA A 196 -3.70 1.22 -2.57
N ALA A 197 -4.64 1.77 -3.33
CA ALA A 197 -5.16 1.16 -4.54
C ALA A 197 -5.14 2.15 -5.69
N GLN A 198 -4.97 1.68 -6.93
CA GLN A 198 -5.07 2.52 -8.10
C GLN A 198 -6.42 3.24 -8.11
N ASN A 199 -6.40 4.55 -8.31
CA ASN A 199 -7.62 5.32 -8.38
C ASN A 199 -8.42 4.92 -9.64
N SER A 200 -9.65 4.43 -9.44
CA SER A 200 -10.56 3.96 -10.48
C SER A 200 -11.98 4.40 -10.13
N GLN A 201 -12.86 4.58 -11.11
CA GLN A 201 -14.29 4.81 -10.86
C GLN A 201 -14.92 3.66 -10.05
N ASP A 202 -14.43 2.45 -10.24
CA ASP A 202 -14.92 1.26 -9.53
C ASP A 202 -14.52 1.24 -8.04
N ILE A 203 -13.59 2.09 -7.61
CA ILE A 203 -13.18 2.13 -6.19
C ILE A 203 -14.33 2.54 -5.28
N ILE A 204 -15.30 3.30 -5.80
CA ILE A 204 -16.49 3.74 -5.08
C ILE A 204 -17.29 2.52 -4.58
N GLN A 205 -17.29 1.43 -5.35
CA GLN A 205 -17.98 0.18 -4.98
C GLN A 205 -17.29 -0.55 -3.82
N CYS A 206 -16.03 -0.21 -3.54
CA CYS A 206 -15.23 -0.79 -2.46
C CYS A 206 -15.09 0.11 -1.23
N GLN A 207 -15.70 1.30 -1.21
CA GLN A 207 -15.59 2.23 -0.08
C GLN A 207 -16.31 1.73 1.19
N GLU A 208 -17.34 0.91 1.03
CA GLU A 208 -18.09 0.28 2.13
C GLU A 208 -18.26 -1.21 1.79
N PRO A 209 -17.54 -2.17 2.41
CA PRO A 209 -17.01 -2.17 3.78
C PRO A 209 -15.48 -2.37 3.89
N LEU A 210 -14.81 -1.58 4.73
CA LEU A 210 -13.34 -1.59 4.94
C LEU A 210 -12.78 -2.82 5.69
N TYR A 211 -13.57 -3.86 5.95
CA TYR A 211 -13.05 -5.08 6.59
C TYR A 211 -12.04 -5.78 5.67
N GLN A 212 -10.87 -6.18 6.18
CA GLN A 212 -9.75 -6.76 5.42
C GLN A 212 -10.17 -7.73 4.31
N THR A 213 -10.94 -8.75 4.68
CA THR A 213 -11.37 -9.77 3.73
C THR A 213 -12.25 -9.17 2.64
N ARG A 214 -13.14 -8.25 2.98
CA ARG A 214 -14.08 -7.64 2.04
C ARG A 214 -13.42 -6.63 1.13
N ILE A 215 -12.53 -5.78 1.65
CA ILE A 215 -11.84 -4.77 0.85
C ILE A 215 -10.86 -5.43 -0.13
N THR A 216 -10.11 -6.44 0.31
CA THR A 216 -9.19 -7.18 -0.57
C THR A 216 -9.97 -7.92 -1.65
N THR A 217 -11.07 -8.59 -1.29
CA THR A 217 -11.94 -9.27 -2.26
C THR A 217 -12.53 -8.28 -3.26
N CYS A 218 -13.12 -7.17 -2.80
CA CYS A 218 -13.70 -6.16 -3.68
C CYS A 218 -12.67 -5.60 -4.67
N LEU A 219 -11.49 -5.20 -4.18
CA LEU A 219 -10.43 -4.67 -5.04
C LEU A 219 -9.97 -5.70 -6.08
N ASN A 220 -9.87 -6.98 -5.71
CA ASN A 220 -9.53 -8.06 -6.65
C ASN A 220 -10.65 -8.33 -7.68
N ASP A 221 -11.90 -8.34 -7.25
CA ASP A 221 -13.07 -8.61 -8.11
C ASP A 221 -13.24 -7.53 -9.18
N HIS A 222 -12.93 -6.28 -8.84
CA HIS A 222 -12.91 -5.15 -9.77
C HIS A 222 -11.58 -4.98 -10.53
N GLY A 223 -10.61 -5.88 -10.34
CA GLY A 223 -9.32 -5.83 -11.04
C GLY A 223 -8.47 -4.60 -10.69
N ILE A 224 -8.70 -4.00 -9.52
CA ILE A 224 -8.00 -2.79 -9.07
C ILE A 224 -6.64 -3.19 -8.50
N ILE A 225 -5.57 -2.67 -9.10
CA ILE A 225 -4.21 -2.86 -8.61
C ILE A 225 -4.09 -2.20 -7.23
N HIS A 226 -3.69 -2.96 -6.22
CA HIS A 226 -3.61 -2.46 -4.86
C HIS A 226 -2.46 -3.07 -4.06
N LYS A 227 -2.16 -2.39 -2.96
CA LYS A 227 -1.19 -2.76 -1.94
C LYS A 227 -1.85 -2.63 -0.57
N ILE A 228 -1.62 -3.64 0.27
CA ILE A 228 -2.02 -3.59 1.67
C ILE A 228 -0.81 -3.92 2.53
N SER A 229 -0.42 -2.96 3.37
CA SER A 229 0.60 -3.12 4.39
C SER A 229 -0.09 -3.26 5.74
N VAL A 230 0.35 -4.21 6.57
CA VAL A 230 -0.22 -4.51 7.88
C VAL A 230 0.81 -4.31 8.95
N ALA A 231 0.40 -3.78 10.10
CA ALA A 231 1.26 -3.65 11.27
C ALA A 231 0.53 -4.05 12.56
N GLU A 232 1.22 -4.69 13.51
CA GLU A 232 0.63 -5.27 14.73
C GLU A 232 1.34 -4.84 16.02
N TRP A 233 0.57 -4.48 17.05
CA TRP A 233 1.04 -3.88 18.31
C TRP A 233 0.50 -4.73 19.44
N LEU A 234 1.34 -4.91 20.44
CA LEU A 234 0.90 -5.36 21.74
C LEU A 234 1.12 -4.23 22.74
N ILE A 235 0.03 -3.76 23.34
CA ILE A 235 0.00 -2.68 24.30
C ILE A 235 -0.48 -3.26 25.61
N TRP A 236 0.15 -2.91 26.72
CA TRP A 236 -0.37 -3.24 28.04
C TRP A 236 -0.26 -2.08 29.00
N ARG A 237 -1.30 -1.94 29.81
CA ARG A 237 -1.47 -0.89 30.81
C ARG A 237 -1.68 -1.54 32.15
N GLN A 238 -0.88 -1.13 33.13
CA GLN A 238 -1.12 -1.50 34.53
C GLN A 238 -2.30 -0.68 35.06
N LYS A 239 -3.37 -1.35 35.51
CA LYS A 239 -4.47 -0.78 36.27
C LYS A 239 -4.17 -0.98 37.75
N ILE A 240 -3.89 0.11 38.46
CA ILE A 240 -3.78 0.09 39.92
C ILE A 240 -5.19 0.31 40.47
N GLN A 241 -5.79 -0.70 41.09
CA GLN A 241 -7.02 -0.53 41.86
C GLN A 241 -6.68 0.31 43.09
N LYS A 242 -7.00 1.60 43.08
CA LYS A 242 -6.73 2.46 44.24
C LYS A 242 -7.87 2.39 45.24
N THR A 243 -7.56 1.94 46.45
CA THR A 243 -8.30 2.27 47.68
C THR A 243 -7.85 3.58 48.32
N ASP A 244 -6.76 4.24 47.88
CA ASP A 244 -6.36 5.52 48.47
C ASP A 244 -6.09 6.66 47.47
N SER A 245 -6.88 7.71 47.68
CA SER A 245 -6.94 8.98 46.97
C SER A 245 -5.78 9.91 47.35
N SER A 246 -4.54 9.58 46.99
CA SER A 246 -3.50 10.61 46.77
C SER A 246 -2.31 10.02 46.00
N ALA A 247 -1.74 10.81 45.10
CA ALA A 247 -0.74 10.49 44.07
C ALA A 247 -1.33 10.03 42.73
N GLU A 248 -1.05 10.80 41.69
CA GLU A 248 -1.18 10.39 40.29
C GLU A 248 -0.53 9.03 40.10
N ALA A 249 -1.35 7.98 40.10
CA ALA A 249 -0.90 6.66 39.68
C ALA A 249 -0.68 6.76 38.17
N ALA A 250 0.55 7.11 37.77
CA ALA A 250 0.96 7.05 36.39
C ALA A 250 0.78 5.61 35.92
N ASN A 251 -0.33 5.32 35.24
CA ASN A 251 -0.58 4.04 34.61
C ASN A 251 0.62 3.74 33.70
N ALA A 252 1.45 2.76 34.08
CA ALA A 252 2.60 2.39 33.29
C ALA A 252 2.10 1.71 32.00
N ILE A 253 2.04 2.47 30.92
CA ILE A 253 1.71 1.99 29.58
C ILE A 253 3.00 1.54 28.91
N ARG A 254 2.98 0.34 28.32
CA ARG A 254 4.04 -0.14 27.45
C ARG A 254 3.46 -0.54 26.11
N ILE A 255 4.19 -0.21 25.06
CA ILE A 255 3.81 -0.44 23.67
C ILE A 255 4.95 -1.19 23.00
N MET A 256 4.64 -2.35 22.44
CA MET A 256 5.57 -3.20 21.73
C MET A 256 5.10 -3.36 20.27
N PRO A 257 5.81 -2.76 19.30
CA PRO A 257 5.67 -3.11 17.89
C PRO A 257 6.04 -4.58 17.71
N LEU A 258 5.17 -5.35 17.06
CA LEU A 258 5.40 -6.77 16.80
C LEU A 258 6.04 -6.96 15.43
N ARG A 259 5.29 -6.64 14.37
CA ARG A 259 5.71 -6.83 12.99
C ARG A 259 4.97 -5.91 12.04
N THR A 260 5.60 -5.64 10.90
CA THR A 260 4.99 -5.08 9.70
C THR A 260 5.14 -6.10 8.58
N TYR A 261 4.08 -6.35 7.83
CA TYR A 261 4.10 -7.30 6.73
C TYR A 261 3.10 -6.90 5.64
N ASP A 262 3.36 -7.37 4.43
CA ASP A 262 2.52 -7.09 3.29
C ASP A 262 1.51 -8.20 3.05
N ILE A 263 0.25 -7.83 2.81
CA ILE A 263 -0.70 -8.74 2.17
C ILE A 263 -0.51 -8.53 0.66
N ARG A 264 0.18 -9.46 0.02
CA ARG A 264 0.32 -9.42 -1.44
C ARG A 264 -1.02 -9.79 -2.08
N SER A 265 -1.54 -8.93 -2.95
CA SER A 265 -2.51 -9.35 -3.96
C SER A 265 -1.79 -10.35 -4.88
N MET A 266 -2.06 -11.64 -4.69
CA MET A 266 -1.61 -12.67 -5.62
C MET A 266 -2.50 -12.61 -6.86
N ARG A 267 -2.05 -11.88 -7.88
CA ARG A 267 -2.24 -12.28 -9.28
C ARG A 267 -0.92 -12.02 -9.99
N GLU A 268 -0.14 -13.10 -10.13
CA GLU A 268 0.71 -13.29 -11.32
C GLU A 268 -0.18 -13.60 -12.52
#